data_AF-A0A946CHC3-F1
#
_entry.id   AF-A0A946CHC3-F1
#
_cell.length_a   1.000
_cell.length_b   1.000
_cell.length_c   1.000
_cell.angle_alpha   90.00
_cell.angle_beta   90.00
_cell.angle_gamma   90.00
#
_symmetry.space_group_name_H-M   'P 1'
#
loop_
_entity.id
_entity.type
_entity.pdbx_description
1 polymer ?
#
loop_
_entity_poly.entity_id
_entity_poly.type
_entity_poly.pdbx_seq_one_letter_code
_entity_poly.pdbx_strand_id
1 'polypeptide(L)'
;MPAPKVLVIGTGEYVTGLVHGSESTSDKGAGIVALTLFDLRERGLVSAIILAGSNGSKFPLVRSHFNQLIAERYEMDTSFRSFPDDDQKDSNAWKNALQELNPGDAVIIFTPDDLHYEMAYTAASKGLNVLVAKPIVKTIEEHDSLIEISREKKGMIAMEVHKRWDPIYSDAREKMRDLGEFS
;
A
#
# COMPACT_ATOMS: atom_id res chain seq x y z
N MET A 1 9.06 19.69 -4.73
CA MET A 1 7.67 19.39 -4.34
C MET A 1 7.71 18.86 -2.92
N PRO A 2 6.72 19.16 -2.06
CA PRO A 2 6.64 18.55 -0.73
C PRO A 2 6.49 17.03 -0.86
N ALA A 3 6.94 16.29 0.15
CA ALA A 3 6.76 14.83 0.20
C ALA A 3 5.27 14.47 0.23
N PRO A 4 4.82 13.46 -0.54
CA PRO A 4 3.41 13.09 -0.62
C PRO A 4 2.91 12.48 0.68
N LYS A 5 1.60 12.62 0.92
CA LYS A 5 0.87 11.79 1.87
C LYS A 5 0.62 10.43 1.22
N VAL A 6 0.60 9.37 2.03
CA VAL A 6 0.32 8.02 1.56
C VAL A 6 -0.84 7.43 2.34
N LEU A 7 -1.89 7.05 1.61
CA LEU A 7 -2.99 6.23 2.12
C LEU A 7 -2.75 4.77 1.78
N VAL A 8 -2.85 3.89 2.76
CA VAL A 8 -2.94 2.44 2.55
C VAL A 8 -4.38 1.99 2.79
N ILE A 9 -5.02 1.43 1.76
CA ILE A 9 -6.33 0.80 1.87
C ILE A 9 -6.11 -0.70 2.02
N GLY A 10 -6.56 -1.25 3.14
CA GLY A 10 -6.23 -2.61 3.57
C GLY A 10 -5.28 -2.59 4.76
N THR A 11 -5.63 -3.33 5.80
CA THR A 11 -4.98 -3.30 7.12
C THR A 11 -4.87 -4.71 7.68
N GLY A 12 -4.47 -5.63 6.80
CA GLY A 12 -4.16 -7.03 7.12
C GLY A 12 -2.66 -7.25 7.27
N GLU A 13 -2.26 -8.51 7.26
CA GLU A 13 -0.91 -8.98 7.58
C GLU A 13 0.23 -8.25 6.84
N TYR A 14 0.14 -8.11 5.52
CA TYR A 14 1.20 -7.44 4.74
C TYR A 14 1.42 -5.99 5.16
N VAL A 15 0.36 -5.32 5.64
CA VAL A 15 0.42 -3.91 6.04
C VAL A 15 0.80 -3.78 7.50
N THR A 16 0.14 -4.51 8.39
CA THR A 16 0.23 -4.30 9.85
C THR A 16 0.85 -5.45 10.62
N GLY A 17 1.13 -6.58 9.98
CA GLY A 17 1.61 -7.79 10.65
C GLY A 17 0.55 -8.52 11.48
N LEU A 18 -0.73 -8.12 11.37
CA LEU A 18 -1.84 -8.73 12.11
C LEU A 18 -2.79 -9.50 11.19
N VAL A 19 -3.24 -10.67 11.67
CA VAL A 19 -4.25 -11.51 11.03
C VAL A 19 -5.41 -11.67 12.01
N HIS A 20 -6.64 -11.31 11.63
CA HIS A 20 -7.83 -11.42 12.48
C HIS A 20 -7.72 -10.78 13.89
N GLY A 21 -6.83 -9.81 14.08
CA GLY A 21 -6.61 -9.17 15.38
C GLY A 21 -5.68 -9.95 16.32
N SER A 22 -4.95 -10.94 15.80
CA SER A 22 -3.81 -11.57 16.45
C SER A 22 -2.53 -11.33 15.65
N GLU A 23 -1.38 -11.41 16.32
CA GLU A 23 -0.07 -11.35 15.66
C GLU A 23 0.06 -12.44 14.60
N SER A 24 0.70 -12.09 13.48
CA SER A 24 1.06 -13.07 12.47
C SER A 24 2.12 -14.03 12.98
N THR A 25 1.95 -15.31 12.65
CA THR A 25 2.96 -16.36 12.87
C THR A 25 3.91 -16.54 11.69
N SER A 26 3.78 -15.72 10.64
CA SER A 26 4.67 -15.71 9.48
C SER A 26 5.88 -14.79 9.69
N ASP A 27 6.78 -14.76 8.70
CA ASP A 27 7.92 -13.83 8.64
C ASP A 27 7.51 -12.35 8.57
N LYS A 28 6.21 -12.07 8.39
CA LYS A 28 5.62 -10.72 8.27
C LYS A 28 5.13 -10.18 9.60
N GLY A 29 5.68 -10.67 10.71
CA GLY A 29 5.24 -10.33 12.07
C GLY A 29 5.10 -8.83 12.32
N ALA A 30 5.97 -7.98 11.76
CA ALA A 30 5.89 -6.52 11.93
C ALA A 30 5.00 -5.77 10.91
N GLY A 31 4.58 -6.43 9.82
CA GLY A 31 4.04 -5.77 8.63
C GLY A 31 5.14 -5.14 7.78
N ILE A 32 5.04 -5.26 6.45
CA ILE A 32 6.08 -4.81 5.52
C ILE A 32 5.75 -3.41 4.99
N VAL A 33 4.49 -3.17 4.60
CA VAL A 33 4.10 -1.91 3.96
C VAL A 33 4.19 -0.74 4.94
N ALA A 34 3.61 -0.85 6.14
CA ALA A 34 3.68 0.23 7.12
C ALA A 34 5.11 0.53 7.56
N LEU A 35 5.91 -0.51 7.85
CA LEU A 35 7.34 -0.38 8.18
C LEU A 35 8.10 0.36 7.09
N THR A 36 7.88 0.01 5.81
CA THR A 36 8.51 0.69 4.68
C THR A 36 8.09 2.16 4.62
N LEU A 37 6.83 2.49 4.88
CA LEU A 37 6.36 3.88 4.89
C LEU A 37 6.95 4.69 6.06
N PHE A 38 7.15 4.07 7.22
CA PHE A 38 7.84 4.72 8.34
C PHE A 38 9.30 5.07 7.99
N ASP A 39 10.05 4.13 7.38
CA ASP A 39 11.41 4.42 6.86
C ASP A 39 11.41 5.55 5.81
N LEU A 40 10.48 5.50 4.86
CA LEU A 40 10.38 6.55 3.84
C LEU A 40 10.03 7.91 4.45
N ARG A 41 9.26 7.97 5.54
CA ARG A 41 9.00 9.21 6.28
C ARG A 41 10.25 9.74 6.98
N GLU A 42 11.02 8.89 7.66
CA GLU A 42 12.31 9.27 8.28
C GLU A 42 13.28 9.87 7.24
N ARG A 43 13.21 9.37 6.01
CA ARG A 43 14.01 9.86 4.88
C ARG A 43 13.44 11.10 4.19
N GLY A 44 12.32 11.64 4.67
CA GLY A 44 11.65 12.81 4.10
C GLY A 44 10.98 12.56 2.75
N LEU A 45 10.72 11.30 2.39
CA LEU A 45 10.07 10.90 1.13
C LEU A 45 8.55 10.71 1.28
N VAL A 46 8.05 10.60 2.51
CA VAL A 46 6.62 10.56 2.85
C VAL A 46 6.35 11.58 3.95
N SER A 47 5.29 12.40 3.81
CA SER A 47 4.96 13.43 4.81
C SER A 47 3.95 12.96 5.86
N ALA A 48 3.01 12.10 5.48
CA ALA A 48 2.03 11.52 6.40
C ALA A 48 1.55 10.15 5.92
N ILE A 49 1.16 9.32 6.88
CA ILE A 49 0.69 7.95 6.64
C ILE A 49 -0.74 7.83 7.15
N ILE A 50 -1.61 7.30 6.31
CA ILE A 50 -3.03 7.06 6.60
C ILE A 50 -3.32 5.59 6.35
N LEU A 51 -3.95 4.91 7.30
CA LEU A 51 -4.36 3.51 7.17
C LEU A 51 -5.90 3.42 7.19
N ALA A 52 -6.47 2.83 6.14
CA ALA A 52 -7.91 2.58 6.04
C ALA A 52 -8.23 1.09 6.06
N GLY A 53 -9.19 0.70 6.89
CA GLY A 53 -9.75 -0.65 6.96
C GLY A 53 -11.26 -0.62 7.17
N SER A 54 -11.90 -1.78 7.26
CA SER A 54 -13.35 -1.88 7.51
C SER A 54 -13.72 -1.92 9.00
N ASN A 55 -12.74 -2.11 9.88
CA ASN A 55 -12.95 -2.28 11.32
C ASN A 55 -11.90 -1.46 12.06
N GLY A 56 -12.32 -0.35 12.67
CA GLY A 56 -11.47 0.56 13.41
C GLY A 56 -11.03 0.00 14.77
N SER A 57 -11.80 -0.91 15.37
CA SER A 57 -11.51 -1.52 16.67
C SER A 57 -10.21 -2.31 16.78
N LYS A 58 -9.53 -2.53 15.65
CA LYS A 58 -8.19 -3.13 15.63
C LYS A 58 -7.05 -2.11 15.69
N PHE A 59 -7.29 -0.83 15.41
CA PHE A 59 -6.22 0.17 15.36
C PHE A 59 -5.50 0.40 16.69
N PRO A 60 -6.14 0.34 17.88
CA PRO A 60 -5.42 0.35 19.15
C PRO A 60 -4.37 -0.76 19.24
N LEU A 61 -4.74 -1.98 18.84
CA LEU A 61 -3.82 -3.12 18.78
C LEU A 61 -2.71 -2.90 17.73
N VAL A 62 -3.04 -2.41 16.53
CA VAL A 62 -2.05 -2.07 15.49
C VAL A 62 -1.01 -1.08 16.01
N ARG A 63 -1.44 -0.04 16.74
CA ARG A 63 -0.51 0.96 17.33
C ARG A 63 0.39 0.34 18.39
N SER A 64 -0.17 -0.48 19.29
CA SER A 64 0.61 -1.21 20.29
C SER A 64 1.64 -2.13 19.64
N HIS A 65 1.24 -2.83 18.58
CA HIS A 65 2.07 -3.75 17.83
C HIS A 65 3.25 -3.04 17.14
N PHE A 66 2.98 -1.94 16.44
CA PHE A 66 4.03 -1.11 15.85
C PHE A 66 4.95 -0.50 16.91
N ASN A 67 4.41 -0.07 18.05
CA ASN A 67 5.22 0.48 19.14
C ASN A 67 6.25 -0.56 19.63
N GLN A 68 5.78 -1.76 19.97
CA GLN A 68 6.61 -2.83 20.50
C GLN A 68 7.62 -3.37 19.48
N LEU A 69 7.20 -3.51 18.22
CA LEU A 69 8.07 -4.15 17.22
C LEU A 69 9.00 -3.18 16.50
N ILE A 70 8.63 -1.91 16.40
CA ILE A 70 9.30 -0.93 15.55
C ILE A 70 9.74 0.29 16.38
N ALA A 71 8.80 1.03 16.97
CA ALA A 71 9.11 2.31 17.60
C ALA A 71 10.13 2.19 18.74
N GLU A 72 9.92 1.25 19.68
CA GLU A 72 10.82 1.05 20.83
C GLU A 72 12.19 0.49 20.43
N ARG A 73 12.27 -0.23 19.31
CA ARG A 73 13.51 -0.91 18.88
C ARG A 73 14.40 -0.05 17.99
N TYR A 74 13.77 0.78 17.16
CA TYR A 74 14.47 1.58 16.16
C TYR A 74 14.36 3.09 16.40
N GLU A 75 13.68 3.50 17.49
CA GLU A 75 13.41 4.91 17.81
C GLU A 75 12.74 5.65 16.64
N MET A 76 11.86 4.95 15.92
CA MET A 76 11.24 5.38 14.69
C MET A 76 9.82 5.91 14.94
N ASP A 77 9.43 7.01 14.30
CA ASP A 77 8.03 7.46 14.34
C ASP A 77 7.15 6.45 13.59
N THR A 78 6.23 5.80 14.30
CA THR A 78 5.22 4.87 13.75
C THR A 78 3.81 5.46 13.74
N SER A 79 3.66 6.78 13.88
CA SER A 79 2.36 7.45 13.89
C SER A 79 1.66 7.32 12.55
N PHE A 80 0.33 7.16 12.58
CA PHE A 80 -0.53 7.17 11.40
C PHE A 80 -1.94 7.64 11.78
N ARG A 81 -2.67 8.18 10.79
CA ARG A 81 -4.11 8.43 10.92
C ARG A 81 -4.92 7.22 10.46
N SER A 82 -5.95 6.86 11.19
CA SER A 82 -6.79 5.69 10.91
C SER A 82 -8.17 6.06 10.37
N PHE A 83 -8.70 5.22 9.50
CA PHE A 83 -10.10 5.24 9.08
C PHE A 83 -10.70 3.81 9.07
N PRO A 84 -11.92 3.59 9.60
CA PRO A 84 -12.69 4.54 10.40
C PRO A 84 -12.01 4.77 11.76
N ASP A 85 -12.63 5.58 12.63
CA ASP A 85 -12.14 5.76 14.01
C ASP A 85 -12.17 4.44 14.79
N ASP A 86 -11.39 4.39 15.87
CA ASP A 86 -11.07 3.18 16.64
C ASP A 86 -12.28 2.41 17.18
N ASP A 87 -13.47 2.99 17.24
CA ASP A 87 -14.69 2.36 17.77
C ASP A 87 -15.74 2.07 16.67
N GLN A 88 -15.38 2.26 15.41
CA GLN A 88 -16.32 2.19 14.28
C GLN A 88 -16.02 1.04 13.32
N LYS A 89 -17.05 0.60 12.61
CA LYS A 89 -16.95 -0.34 11.50
C LYS A 89 -17.65 0.25 10.29
N ASP A 90 -16.90 0.43 9.21
CA ASP A 90 -17.40 0.94 7.95
C ASP A 90 -16.52 0.43 6.81
N SER A 91 -17.09 -0.43 5.95
CA SER A 91 -16.39 -0.96 4.77
C SER A 91 -16.06 0.12 3.73
N ASN A 92 -16.71 1.28 3.79
CA ASN A 92 -16.50 2.42 2.90
C ASN A 92 -15.61 3.50 3.52
N ALA A 93 -15.03 3.30 4.71
CA ALA A 93 -14.23 4.32 5.40
C ALA A 93 -13.04 4.83 4.56
N TRP A 94 -12.55 4.02 3.62
CA TRP A 94 -11.52 4.43 2.65
C TRP A 94 -11.95 5.62 1.78
N LYS A 95 -13.25 5.80 1.51
CA LYS A 95 -13.78 6.95 0.77
C LYS A 95 -13.61 8.25 1.56
N ASN A 96 -13.75 8.19 2.89
CA ASN A 96 -13.47 9.30 3.79
C ASN A 96 -11.96 9.55 3.88
N ALA A 97 -11.16 8.50 4.01
CA ALA A 97 -9.70 8.61 4.01
C ALA A 97 -9.15 9.27 2.73
N LEU A 98 -9.76 9.02 1.57
CA LEU A 98 -9.39 9.68 0.31
C LEU A 98 -9.66 11.19 0.29
N GLN A 99 -10.47 11.74 1.20
CA GLN A 99 -10.68 13.19 1.29
C GLN A 99 -9.50 13.89 1.97
N GLU A 100 -8.62 13.14 2.63
CA GLU A 100 -7.41 13.65 3.26
C GLU A 100 -6.24 13.80 2.29
N LEU A 101 -6.41 13.42 1.03
CA LEU A 101 -5.35 13.45 0.01
C LEU A 101 -5.58 14.56 -1.01
N ASN A 102 -4.48 15.07 -1.55
CA ASN A 102 -4.46 16.04 -2.64
C ASN A 102 -3.90 15.39 -3.91
N PRO A 103 -4.22 15.92 -5.11
CA PRO A 103 -3.59 15.46 -6.35
C PRO A 103 -2.05 15.39 -6.23
N GLY A 104 -1.46 14.29 -6.69
CA GLY A 104 -0.03 14.00 -6.55
C GLY A 104 0.35 13.18 -5.30
N ASP A 105 -0.52 13.09 -4.29
CA ASP A 105 -0.37 12.12 -3.20
C ASP A 105 -0.55 10.67 -3.71
N ALA A 106 -0.29 9.68 -2.86
CA ALA A 106 -0.31 8.27 -3.24
C ALA A 106 -1.30 7.42 -2.44
N VAL A 107 -1.82 6.39 -3.09
CA VAL A 107 -2.67 5.35 -2.52
C VAL A 107 -2.06 3.98 -2.79
N ILE A 108 -1.97 3.15 -1.76
CA ILE A 108 -1.52 1.77 -1.83
C ILE A 108 -2.70 0.85 -1.46
N ILE A 109 -3.02 -0.14 -2.28
CA ILE A 109 -4.20 -1.00 -2.13
C ILE A 109 -3.75 -2.44 -1.87
N PHE A 110 -4.03 -2.93 -0.66
CA PHE A 110 -3.83 -4.31 -0.19
C PHE A 110 -5.14 -4.88 0.35
N THR A 111 -6.15 -4.95 -0.52
CA THR A 111 -7.48 -5.50 -0.21
C THR A 111 -7.71 -6.81 -0.98
N PRO A 112 -8.84 -7.49 -0.79
CA PRO A 112 -9.28 -8.52 -1.73
C PRO A 112 -9.42 -7.98 -3.16
N ASP A 113 -9.07 -8.81 -4.14
CA ASP A 113 -8.96 -8.44 -5.56
C ASP A 113 -10.25 -7.91 -6.19
N ASP A 114 -11.42 -8.30 -5.66
CA ASP A 114 -12.73 -7.79 -6.08
C ASP A 114 -12.93 -6.29 -5.81
N LEU A 115 -12.14 -5.71 -4.90
CA LEU A 115 -12.24 -4.30 -4.54
C LEU A 115 -11.23 -3.42 -5.27
N HIS A 116 -10.24 -4.02 -5.94
CA HIS A 116 -9.13 -3.29 -6.53
C HIS A 116 -9.59 -2.25 -7.56
N TYR A 117 -10.50 -2.62 -8.47
CA TYR A 117 -10.93 -1.72 -9.53
C TYR A 117 -11.63 -0.47 -8.98
N GLU A 118 -12.65 -0.62 -8.11
CA GLU A 118 -13.37 0.52 -7.54
C GLU A 118 -12.40 1.48 -6.82
N MET A 119 -11.51 0.93 -5.99
CA MET A 119 -10.57 1.72 -5.21
C MET A 119 -9.51 2.41 -6.07
N ALA A 120 -8.91 1.68 -7.02
CA ALA A 120 -7.88 2.20 -7.92
C ALA A 120 -8.43 3.27 -8.86
N TYR A 121 -9.58 3.01 -9.48
CA TYR A 121 -10.21 3.97 -10.40
C TYR A 121 -10.66 5.24 -9.65
N THR A 122 -11.24 5.09 -8.46
CA THR A 122 -11.66 6.24 -7.63
C THR A 122 -10.47 7.10 -7.20
N ALA A 123 -9.37 6.47 -6.78
CA ALA A 123 -8.16 7.18 -6.40
C ALA A 123 -7.51 7.88 -7.60
N ALA A 124 -7.32 7.17 -8.72
CA ALA A 124 -6.74 7.73 -9.94
C ALA A 124 -7.56 8.90 -10.47
N SER A 125 -8.89 8.81 -10.44
CA SER A 125 -9.82 9.88 -10.85
C SER A 125 -9.66 11.18 -10.05
N LYS A 126 -9.09 11.11 -8.84
CA LYS A 126 -8.73 12.28 -8.02
C LYS A 126 -7.33 12.84 -8.33
N GLY A 127 -6.62 12.29 -9.31
CA GLY A 127 -5.24 12.68 -9.64
C GLY A 127 -4.21 12.12 -8.67
N LEU A 128 -4.52 11.02 -7.98
CA LEU A 128 -3.61 10.34 -7.06
C LEU A 128 -2.78 9.31 -7.81
N ASN A 129 -1.55 9.07 -7.33
CA ASN A 129 -0.75 7.93 -7.74
C ASN A 129 -1.24 6.67 -7.03
N VAL A 130 -1.28 5.54 -7.72
CA VAL A 130 -1.89 4.31 -7.20
C VAL A 130 -0.92 3.14 -7.35
N LEU A 131 -0.70 2.40 -6.26
CA LEU A 131 -0.03 1.10 -6.26
C LEU A 131 -1.03 0.04 -5.79
N VAL A 132 -1.27 -0.99 -6.59
CA VAL A 132 -2.26 -2.04 -6.28
C VAL A 132 -1.57 -3.38 -6.10
N ALA A 133 -1.95 -4.14 -5.07
CA ALA A 133 -1.54 -5.53 -4.93
C ALA A 133 -1.90 -6.34 -6.19
N LYS A 134 -1.15 -7.40 -6.46
CA LYS A 134 -1.45 -8.31 -7.57
C LYS A 134 -2.63 -9.24 -7.20
N PRO A 135 -3.45 -9.64 -8.19
CA PRO A 135 -3.58 -9.06 -9.53
C PRO A 135 -4.17 -7.63 -9.47
N ILE A 136 -3.75 -6.75 -10.37
CA ILE A 136 -4.19 -5.34 -10.37
C ILE A 136 -5.72 -5.20 -10.50
N VAL A 137 -6.36 -5.99 -11.37
CA VAL A 137 -7.82 -6.09 -11.56
C VAL A 137 -8.16 -7.47 -12.14
N LYS A 138 -9.45 -7.81 -12.26
CA LYS A 138 -9.90 -9.15 -12.68
C LYS A 138 -10.20 -9.26 -14.17
N THR A 139 -10.50 -8.15 -14.85
CA THR A 139 -10.82 -8.16 -16.28
C THR A 139 -9.90 -7.24 -17.10
N ILE A 140 -9.86 -7.47 -18.41
CA ILE A 140 -9.09 -6.62 -19.33
C ILE A 140 -9.76 -5.25 -19.45
N GLU A 141 -11.08 -5.19 -19.46
CA GLU A 141 -11.85 -3.95 -19.55
C GLU A 141 -11.59 -3.03 -18.35
N GLU A 142 -11.52 -3.60 -17.14
CA GLU A 142 -11.10 -2.88 -15.93
C GLU A 142 -9.65 -2.39 -16.05
N HIS A 143 -8.78 -3.18 -16.69
CA HIS A 143 -7.37 -2.81 -16.84
C HIS A 143 -7.19 -1.65 -17.84
N ASP A 144 -7.87 -1.74 -18.98
CA ASP A 144 -7.83 -0.73 -20.03
C ASP A 144 -8.38 0.62 -19.53
N SER A 145 -9.48 0.60 -18.77
CA SER A 145 -10.03 1.82 -18.15
C SER A 145 -9.08 2.43 -17.11
N LEU A 146 -8.29 1.64 -16.38
CA LEU A 146 -7.21 2.16 -15.53
C LEU A 146 -6.09 2.82 -16.33
N ILE A 147 -5.75 2.30 -17.51
CA ILE A 147 -4.77 2.93 -18.41
C ILE A 147 -5.29 4.27 -18.93
N GLU A 148 -6.57 4.34 -19.30
CA GLU A 148 -7.22 5.55 -19.79
C GLU A 148 -7.22 6.66 -18.73
N ILE A 149 -7.71 6.37 -17.51
CA ILE A 149 -7.77 7.37 -16.44
C ILE A 149 -6.38 7.82 -15.99
N SER A 150 -5.39 6.92 -15.99
CA SER A 150 -3.98 7.23 -15.73
C SER A 150 -3.44 8.28 -16.71
N ARG A 151 -3.72 8.11 -18.01
CA ARG A 151 -3.34 9.07 -19.06
C ARG A 151 -4.08 10.40 -18.93
N GLU A 152 -5.39 10.35 -18.66
CA GLU A 152 -6.23 11.55 -18.51
C GLU A 152 -5.75 12.43 -17.34
N LYS A 153 -5.50 11.80 -16.18
CA LYS A 153 -5.12 12.49 -14.94
C LYS A 153 -3.62 12.73 -14.82
N LYS A 154 -2.82 12.15 -15.72
CA LYS A 154 -1.35 12.19 -15.71
C LYS A 154 -0.75 11.66 -14.40
N GLY A 155 -1.45 10.72 -13.76
CA GLY A 155 -1.02 10.03 -12.54
C GLY A 155 -0.37 8.69 -12.86
N MET A 156 0.42 8.14 -11.94
CA MET A 156 0.97 6.80 -12.09
C MET A 156 0.04 5.76 -11.47
N ILE A 157 -0.25 4.69 -12.21
CA ILE A 157 -0.87 3.48 -11.67
C ILE A 157 0.10 2.32 -11.88
N ALA A 158 0.44 1.61 -10.81
CA ALA A 158 1.36 0.49 -10.83
C ALA A 158 0.77 -0.72 -10.10
N MET A 159 1.20 -1.92 -10.51
CA MET A 159 0.93 -3.15 -9.79
C MET A 159 2.16 -3.53 -8.96
N GLU A 160 1.92 -3.93 -7.73
CA GLU A 160 2.91 -4.50 -6.83
C GLU A 160 3.34 -5.88 -7.38
N VAL A 161 4.57 -5.93 -7.89
CA VAL A 161 5.25 -7.17 -8.30
C VAL A 161 6.71 -7.11 -7.85
N HIS A 162 6.94 -6.92 -6.55
CA HIS A 162 8.23 -6.57 -5.94
C HIS A 162 9.39 -7.48 -6.35
N LYS A 163 9.11 -8.77 -6.56
CA LYS A 163 10.11 -9.73 -7.03
C LYS A 163 10.79 -9.32 -8.35
N ARG A 164 10.16 -8.51 -9.20
CA ARG A 164 10.79 -7.97 -10.42
C ARG A 164 12.07 -7.17 -10.14
N TRP A 165 12.23 -6.69 -8.92
CA TRP A 165 13.42 -5.96 -8.47
C TRP A 165 14.35 -6.79 -7.57
N ASP A 166 14.07 -8.07 -7.33
CA ASP A 166 15.02 -8.91 -6.60
C ASP A 166 16.33 -8.96 -7.41
N PRO A 167 17.50 -8.74 -6.77
CA PRO A 167 18.79 -8.71 -7.46
C PRO A 167 19.06 -9.95 -8.31
N ILE A 168 18.52 -11.11 -7.91
CA ILE A 168 18.67 -12.37 -8.63
C ILE A 168 18.09 -12.33 -10.05
N TYR A 169 16.96 -11.65 -10.28
CA TYR A 169 16.39 -11.56 -11.64
C TYR A 169 17.16 -10.57 -12.51
N SER A 170 17.70 -9.51 -11.91
CA SER A 170 18.57 -8.56 -12.63
C SER A 170 19.88 -9.22 -13.04
N ASP A 171 20.52 -9.95 -12.13
CA ASP A 171 21.74 -10.74 -12.39
C ASP A 171 21.49 -11.84 -13.43
N ALA A 172 20.38 -12.58 -13.31
CA ALA A 172 20.00 -13.58 -14.30
C ALA A 172 19.80 -12.95 -15.70
N ARG A 173 19.10 -11.80 -15.79
CA ARG A 173 18.90 -11.08 -17.06
C ARG A 173 20.21 -10.64 -17.70
N GLU A 174 21.18 -10.22 -16.90
CA GLU A 174 22.50 -9.82 -17.39
C GLU A 174 23.28 -11.03 -17.93
N LYS A 175 23.37 -12.11 -17.14
CA LYS A 175 24.08 -13.34 -17.52
C LYS A 175 23.46 -14.05 -18.72
N MET A 176 22.13 -14.04 -18.84
CA MET A 176 21.43 -14.70 -19.96
C MET A 176 21.82 -14.15 -21.33
N ARG A 177 22.33 -12.91 -21.42
CA ARG A 177 22.78 -12.33 -22.70
C ARG A 177 23.90 -13.14 -23.36
N ASP A 178 24.69 -13.87 -22.56
CA ASP A 178 25.82 -14.67 -23.02
C ASP A 178 25.48 -16.16 -23.16
N LEU A 179 24.25 -16.58 -22.86
CA LEU A 179 23.84 -17.99 -22.84
C LEU A 179 23.22 -18.50 -24.16
N GLY A 180 23.10 -17.64 -25.17
CA GLY A 180 22.50 -17.99 -26.47
C GLY A 180 20.97 -17.88 -26.49
N GLU A 181 20.37 -18.35 -27.58
CA GLU A 181 18.92 -18.28 -27.80
C GLU A 181 18.14 -19.23 -26.87
N PHE A 182 16.93 -18.83 -26.50
CA PHE A 182 15.98 -19.73 -25.85
C PHE A 182 15.55 -20.82 -26.85
N SER A 183 15.71 -22.09 -26.46
CA SER A 183 15.20 -23.26 -27.20
C SER A 183 13.71 -23.48 -26.98
#